data_AF-A0A0B8ZQB5-F1
#
_entry.id   AF-A0A0B8ZQB5-F1
#
_cell.length_a   1.000
_cell.length_b   1.000
_cell.length_c   1.000
_cell.angle_alpha   90.00
_cell.angle_beta   90.00
_cell.angle_gamma   90.00
#
_symmetry.space_group_name_H-M   'P 1'
#
loop_
_entity.id
_entity.type
_entity.pdbx_description
1 polymer ?
#
loop_
_entity_poly.entity_id
_entity_poly.type
_entity_poly.pdbx_seq_one_letter_code
_entity_poly.pdbx_strand_id
1 'polypeptide(L)'
;MGAAMRYVVVAVVSAAVALAASHFARGFMPMQHGSELHQLMHERLDLSAQQNQEIDRLEAEFANTRRTLDDRLRASNADLARAIESEHQIGPKVTGAVDASHMAMGELQKATLAHVFAMRAVLKPDQQAIFDREIARALTSPDRPSPDRR
;
A
#
# COMPACT_ATOMS: atom_id res chain seq x y z
N MET A 1 -25.82 -5.52 33.02
CA MET A 1 -24.64 -6.11 32.31
C MET A 1 -24.85 -6.33 30.80
N GLY A 2 -26.08 -6.33 30.25
CA GLY A 2 -26.29 -6.58 28.80
C GLY A 2 -26.05 -5.41 27.85
N ALA A 3 -26.19 -4.16 28.30
CA ALA A 3 -26.04 -2.98 27.44
C ALA A 3 -24.56 -2.61 27.18
N ALA A 4 -23.72 -2.60 28.23
CA ALA A 4 -22.29 -2.30 28.09
C ALA A 4 -21.56 -3.33 27.22
N MET A 5 -21.88 -4.62 27.37
CA MET A 5 -21.30 -5.69 26.55
C MET A 5 -21.74 -5.59 25.07
N ARG A 6 -22.98 -5.15 24.81
CA ARG A 6 -23.43 -4.82 23.45
C ARG A 6 -22.68 -3.64 22.85
N TYR A 7 -22.39 -2.58 23.62
CA TYR A 7 -21.62 -1.44 23.11
C TYR A 7 -20.16 -1.80 22.83
N VAL A 8 -19.53 -2.66 23.63
CA VAL A 8 -18.17 -3.16 23.38
C VAL A 8 -18.13 -4.03 22.13
N VAL A 9 -19.09 -4.96 21.96
CA VAL A 9 -19.15 -5.80 20.75
C VAL A 9 -19.42 -4.96 19.50
N VAL A 10 -20.32 -3.98 19.57
CA VAL A 10 -20.59 -3.07 18.43
C VAL A 10 -19.37 -2.21 18.11
N ALA A 11 -18.63 -1.71 19.10
CA ALA A 11 -17.39 -0.96 18.88
C ALA A 11 -16.29 -1.84 18.25
N VAL A 12 -16.13 -3.08 18.71
CA VAL A 12 -15.16 -4.05 18.16
C VAL A 12 -15.53 -4.48 16.74
N VAL A 13 -16.81 -4.73 16.46
CA VAL A 13 -17.28 -5.05 15.11
C VAL A 13 -17.12 -3.83 14.19
N SER A 14 -17.38 -2.62 14.67
CA SER A 14 -17.20 -1.39 13.89
C SER A 14 -15.72 -1.11 13.61
N ALA A 15 -14.84 -1.36 14.57
CA ALA A 15 -13.38 -1.27 14.39
C ALA A 15 -12.86 -2.38 13.45
N ALA A 16 -13.39 -3.61 13.55
CA ALA A 16 -13.06 -4.70 12.63
C ALA A 16 -13.56 -4.42 11.22
N VAL A 17 -14.74 -3.81 11.05
CA VAL A 17 -15.25 -3.35 9.74
C VAL A 17 -14.44 -2.17 9.23
N ALA A 18 -13.98 -1.24 10.07
CA ALA A 18 -13.11 -0.14 9.65
C ALA A 18 -11.68 -0.60 9.29
N LEU A 19 -11.13 -1.59 10.00
CA LEU A 19 -9.84 -2.23 9.71
C LEU A 19 -9.93 -3.14 8.50
N ALA A 20 -11.01 -3.92 8.36
CA ALA A 20 -11.29 -4.70 7.17
C ALA A 20 -11.57 -3.78 5.98
N ALA A 21 -12.32 -2.69 6.12
CA ALA A 21 -12.58 -1.74 5.03
C ALA A 21 -11.35 -0.90 4.68
N SER A 22 -10.44 -0.61 5.61
CA SER A 22 -9.16 0.05 5.30
C SER A 22 -8.13 -0.92 4.72
N HIS A 23 -8.15 -2.21 5.07
CA HIS A 23 -7.38 -3.25 4.38
C HIS A 23 -8.00 -3.63 3.03
N PHE A 24 -9.33 -3.65 2.91
CA PHE A 24 -10.03 -3.83 1.65
C PHE A 24 -9.80 -2.59 0.79
N ALA A 25 -9.84 -1.36 1.30
CA ALA A 25 -9.53 -0.14 0.55
C ALA A 25 -8.04 0.08 0.25
N ARG A 26 -7.11 -0.55 0.99
CA ARG A 26 -5.66 -0.52 0.65
C ARG A 26 -5.22 -1.73 -0.18
N GLY A 27 -5.94 -2.84 -0.14
CA GLY A 27 -5.80 -3.99 -1.05
C GLY A 27 -6.59 -3.81 -2.36
N PHE A 28 -7.68 -3.03 -2.33
CA PHE A 28 -8.46 -2.47 -3.46
C PHE A 28 -8.21 -0.96 -3.66
N MET A 29 -7.13 -0.43 -3.13
CA MET A 29 -6.32 0.39 -4.00
C MET A 29 -5.40 -0.62 -4.68
N PRO A 30 -5.79 -1.15 -5.87
CA PRO A 30 -4.74 -1.31 -6.83
C PRO A 30 -4.02 0.05 -6.83
N MET A 31 -2.72 0.02 -6.97
CA MET A 31 -2.07 1.07 -7.71
C MET A 31 -2.78 1.23 -9.07
N GLN A 32 -4.00 1.79 -9.11
CA GLN A 32 -4.52 2.45 -10.29
C GLN A 32 -3.56 3.60 -10.58
N HIS A 33 -2.99 4.23 -9.54
CA HIS A 33 -1.89 5.18 -9.66
C HIS A 33 -0.55 4.58 -10.10
N GLY A 34 -0.22 3.33 -9.75
CA GLY A 34 1.01 2.69 -10.25
C GLY A 34 0.83 2.11 -11.64
N SER A 35 -0.36 1.63 -12.01
CA SER A 35 -0.69 1.34 -13.41
C SER A 35 -0.81 2.61 -14.24
N GLU A 36 -1.35 3.70 -13.69
CA GLU A 36 -1.41 5.01 -14.36
C GLU A 36 -0.01 5.62 -14.49
N LEU A 37 0.85 5.53 -13.46
CA LEU A 37 2.23 5.98 -13.55
C LEU A 37 3.02 5.13 -14.54
N HIS A 38 2.88 3.81 -14.48
CA HIS A 38 3.56 2.89 -15.39
C HIS A 38 3.04 3.05 -16.83
N GLN A 39 1.73 3.18 -17.02
CA GLN A 39 1.13 3.49 -18.32
C GLN A 39 1.55 4.88 -18.81
N LEU A 40 1.67 5.87 -17.92
CA LEU A 40 2.21 7.19 -18.26
C LEU A 40 3.69 7.14 -18.62
N MET A 41 4.48 6.29 -17.97
CA MET A 41 5.88 6.06 -18.32
C MET A 41 5.99 5.46 -19.72
N HIS A 42 5.12 4.54 -20.12
CA HIS A 42 5.14 3.95 -21.45
C HIS A 42 4.49 4.83 -22.54
N GLU A 43 3.44 5.58 -22.21
CA GLU A 43 2.66 6.36 -23.20
C GLU A 43 3.15 7.81 -23.37
N ARG A 44 3.69 8.43 -22.31
CA ARG A 44 4.10 9.85 -22.34
C ARG A 44 5.61 10.08 -22.32
N LEU A 45 6.39 9.12 -21.85
CA LEU A 45 7.84 9.19 -21.95
C LEU A 45 8.26 8.34 -23.16
N ASP A 46 8.87 9.00 -24.14
CA ASP A 46 9.52 8.30 -25.25
C ASP A 46 10.81 7.63 -24.73
N LEU A 47 10.63 6.48 -24.07
CA LEU A 47 11.70 5.73 -23.44
C LEU A 47 12.50 4.97 -24.49
N SER A 48 13.82 5.14 -24.48
CA SER A 48 14.70 4.33 -25.32
C SER A 48 14.67 2.85 -24.87
N ALA A 49 15.04 1.94 -25.78
CA ALA A 49 15.11 0.51 -25.47
C ALA A 49 16.00 0.20 -24.25
N GLN A 50 17.09 0.94 -24.08
CA GLN A 50 17.97 0.80 -22.92
C GLN A 50 17.29 1.25 -21.62
N GLN A 51 16.51 2.33 -21.65
CA GLN A 51 15.77 2.80 -20.48
C GLN A 51 14.68 1.81 -20.09
N ASN A 52 13.95 1.26 -21.06
CA ASN A 52 12.95 0.21 -20.81
C ASN A 52 13.58 -1.01 -20.13
N GLN A 53 14.69 -1.51 -20.66
CA GLN A 53 15.38 -2.67 -20.07
C GLN A 53 15.81 -2.42 -18.61
N GLU A 54 16.29 -1.21 -18.30
CA GLU A 54 16.69 -0.86 -16.94
C GLU A 54 15.47 -0.70 -16.00
N ILE A 55 14.39 -0.12 -16.49
CA ILE A 55 13.12 -0.01 -15.74
C ILE A 55 12.55 -1.40 -15.45
N ASP A 56 12.51 -2.30 -16.44
CA ASP A 56 12.04 -3.68 -16.26
C ASP A 56 12.84 -4.43 -15.19
N ARG A 57 14.16 -4.20 -15.13
CA ARG A 57 15.02 -4.75 -14.07
C ARG A 57 14.64 -4.20 -12.70
N LEU A 58 14.45 -2.88 -12.58
CA LEU A 58 14.03 -2.22 -11.34
C LEU A 58 12.66 -2.73 -10.87
N GLU A 59 11.74 -3.01 -11.80
CA GLU A 59 10.42 -3.55 -11.50
C GLU A 59 10.47 -4.98 -10.96
N ALA A 60 11.29 -5.84 -11.56
CA ALA A 60 11.50 -7.20 -11.06
C ALA A 60 12.07 -7.20 -9.63
N GLU A 61 13.03 -6.32 -9.35
CA GLU A 61 13.62 -6.14 -8.02
C GLU A 61 12.60 -5.63 -7.00
N PHE A 62 11.81 -4.62 -7.37
CA PHE A 62 10.77 -4.08 -6.52
C PHE A 62 9.65 -5.11 -6.26
N ALA A 63 9.26 -5.90 -7.26
CA ALA A 63 8.24 -6.93 -7.11
C ALA A 63 8.63 -7.99 -6.04
N ASN A 64 9.90 -8.37 -5.99
CA ASN A 64 10.41 -9.29 -4.95
C ASN A 64 10.38 -8.65 -3.56
N THR A 65 10.81 -7.39 -3.46
CA THR A 65 10.77 -6.62 -2.20
C THR A 65 9.34 -6.48 -1.69
N ARG A 66 8.41 -6.09 -2.57
CA ARG A 66 6.99 -5.96 -2.25
C ARG A 66 6.40 -7.27 -1.77
N ARG A 67 6.65 -8.37 -2.48
CA ARG A 67 6.15 -9.71 -2.09
C ARG A 67 6.60 -10.06 -0.67
N THR A 68 7.87 -9.83 -0.35
CA THR A 68 8.42 -10.10 0.98
C THR A 68 7.72 -9.29 2.08
N LEU A 69 7.45 -8.01 1.82
CA LEU A 69 6.77 -7.12 2.78
C LEU A 69 5.27 -7.45 2.92
N ASP A 70 4.61 -7.80 1.82
CA ASP A 70 3.22 -8.27 1.82
C ASP A 70 3.06 -9.58 2.60
N ASP A 71 4.00 -10.52 2.46
CA ASP A 71 3.98 -11.76 3.22
C ASP A 71 4.21 -11.52 4.71
N ARG A 72 5.04 -10.54 5.08
CA ARG A 72 5.17 -10.09 6.48
C ARG A 72 3.87 -9.51 7.03
N LEU A 73 3.17 -8.69 6.26
CA LEU A 73 1.85 -8.16 6.67
C LEU A 73 0.84 -9.28 6.90
N ARG A 74 0.80 -10.28 6.01
CA ARG A 74 -0.07 -11.45 6.16
C ARG A 74 0.28 -12.26 7.40
N ALA A 75 1.57 -12.47 7.66
CA ALA A 75 2.04 -13.16 8.86
C ALA A 75 1.62 -12.42 10.14
N SER A 76 1.85 -11.11 10.21
CA SER A 76 1.43 -10.28 11.35
C SER A 76 -0.08 -10.30 11.57
N ASN A 77 -0.89 -10.35 10.51
CA ASN A 77 -2.35 -10.49 10.63
C ASN A 77 -2.76 -11.88 11.18
N ALA A 78 -2.06 -12.94 10.78
CA ALA A 78 -2.28 -14.27 11.34
C ALA A 78 -1.88 -14.34 12.82
N ASP A 79 -0.78 -13.68 13.20
CA ASP A 79 -0.36 -13.54 14.60
C ASP A 79 -1.38 -12.74 15.42
N LEU A 80 -1.90 -11.64 14.87
CA LEU A 80 -2.93 -10.83 15.51
C LEU A 80 -4.19 -11.65 15.78
N ALA A 81 -4.66 -12.45 14.81
CA ALA A 81 -5.81 -13.31 14.98
C ALA A 81 -5.62 -14.31 16.13
N ARG A 82 -4.46 -14.99 16.17
CA ARG A 82 -4.09 -15.91 17.27
C ARG A 82 -3.99 -15.20 18.61
N ALA A 83 -3.42 -13.99 18.63
CA ALA A 83 -3.26 -13.20 19.84
C ALA A 83 -4.61 -12.81 20.44
N ILE A 84 -5.54 -12.33 19.60
CA ILE A 84 -6.91 -11.97 20.01
C ILE A 84 -7.64 -13.18 20.60
N GLU A 85 -7.52 -14.35 19.97
CA GLU A 85 -8.11 -15.59 20.47
C GLU A 85 -7.51 -16.01 21.82
N SER A 86 -6.23 -15.76 22.06
CA SER A 86 -5.57 -16.18 23.31
C SER A 86 -5.69 -15.18 24.46
N GLU A 87 -5.69 -13.87 24.17
CA GLU A 87 -5.63 -12.83 25.21
C GLU A 87 -7.01 -12.24 25.52
N HIS A 88 -7.96 -12.28 24.57
CA HIS A 88 -9.30 -11.69 24.69
C HIS A 88 -9.34 -10.22 25.15
N GLN A 89 -8.20 -9.54 25.11
CA GLN A 89 -7.98 -8.15 25.44
C GLN A 89 -6.79 -7.64 24.62
N ILE A 90 -6.56 -6.33 24.60
CA ILE A 90 -5.34 -5.75 24.02
C ILE A 90 -4.17 -6.04 24.97
N GLY A 91 -3.63 -7.25 24.89
CA GLY A 91 -2.49 -7.71 25.64
C GLY A 91 -1.17 -7.56 24.85
N PRO A 92 -0.05 -8.03 25.42
CA PRO A 92 1.26 -7.87 24.82
C PRO A 92 1.39 -8.53 23.44
N LYS A 93 0.72 -9.67 23.18
CA LYS A 93 0.77 -10.31 21.86
C LYS A 93 -0.05 -9.55 20.83
N VAL A 94 -1.23 -9.06 21.21
CA VAL A 94 -2.05 -8.23 20.31
C VAL A 94 -1.29 -6.97 19.91
N THR A 95 -0.70 -6.27 20.88
CA THR A 95 0.11 -5.07 20.63
C THR A 95 1.32 -5.38 19.75
N GLY A 96 2.06 -6.45 20.04
CA GLY A 96 3.23 -6.84 19.25
C GLY A 96 2.90 -7.17 17.79
N ALA A 97 1.77 -7.85 17.53
CA ALA A 97 1.34 -8.15 16.18
C ALA A 97 0.91 -6.89 15.40
N VAL A 98 0.24 -5.95 16.07
CA VAL A 98 -0.10 -4.65 15.47
C VAL A 98 1.15 -3.84 15.13
N ASP A 99 2.11 -3.78 16.05
CA ASP A 99 3.38 -3.07 15.81
C ASP A 99 4.17 -3.69 14.65
N ALA A 100 4.21 -5.02 14.56
CA ALA A 100 4.82 -5.72 13.44
C ALA A 100 4.14 -5.39 12.10
N SER A 101 2.80 -5.30 12.08
CA SER A 101 2.04 -4.84 10.92
C SER A 101 2.39 -3.39 10.55
N HIS A 102 2.44 -2.47 11.51
CA HIS A 102 2.82 -1.07 11.25
C HIS A 102 4.24 -0.94 10.68
N MET A 103 5.19 -1.70 11.21
CA MET A 103 6.55 -1.71 10.69
C MET A 103 6.60 -2.21 9.24
N ALA A 104 5.93 -3.32 8.93
CA ALA A 104 5.89 -3.83 7.56
C ALA A 104 5.20 -2.86 6.58
N MET A 105 4.13 -2.18 7.01
CA MET A 105 3.50 -1.12 6.21
C MET A 105 4.45 0.06 5.96
N GLY A 106 5.17 0.51 6.98
CA GLY A 106 6.13 1.61 6.86
C GLY A 106 7.28 1.28 5.91
N GLU A 107 7.82 0.06 5.99
CA GLU A 107 8.86 -0.41 5.08
C GLU A 107 8.34 -0.53 3.63
N LEU A 108 7.08 -0.96 3.43
CA LEU A 108 6.48 -0.98 2.09
C LEU A 108 6.34 0.43 1.49
N GLN A 109 5.97 1.43 2.29
CA GLN A 109 5.90 2.81 1.84
C GLN A 109 7.27 3.35 1.44
N LYS A 110 8.30 3.13 2.27
CA LYS A 110 9.69 3.53 1.96
C LYS A 110 10.20 2.86 0.70
N ALA A 111 9.99 1.54 0.55
CA ALA A 111 10.40 0.79 -0.63
C ALA A 111 9.72 1.31 -1.91
N THR A 112 8.43 1.65 -1.82
CA THR A 112 7.68 2.23 -2.95
C THR A 112 8.26 3.58 -3.37
N LEU A 113 8.56 4.47 -2.41
CA LEU A 113 9.19 5.76 -2.71
C LEU A 113 10.60 5.59 -3.31
N ALA A 114 11.40 4.68 -2.74
CA ALA A 114 12.73 4.37 -3.28
C ALA A 114 12.66 3.87 -4.72
N HIS A 115 11.69 3.01 -5.04
CA HIS A 115 11.46 2.52 -6.40
C HIS A 115 11.06 3.64 -7.37
N VAL A 116 10.15 4.55 -6.96
CA VAL A 116 9.77 5.73 -7.76
C VAL A 116 10.99 6.60 -8.09
N PHE A 117 11.86 6.87 -7.12
CA PHE A 117 13.08 7.64 -7.35
C PHE A 117 14.11 6.88 -8.20
N ALA A 118 14.21 5.56 -8.07
CA ALA A 118 15.08 4.74 -8.92
C ALA A 118 14.65 4.81 -10.40
N MET A 119 13.35 4.71 -10.67
CA MET A 119 12.82 4.89 -12.03
C MET A 119 13.12 6.29 -12.58
N ARG A 120 12.92 7.33 -11.77
CA ARG A 120 13.26 8.72 -12.14
C ARG A 120 14.73 8.88 -12.55
N ALA A 121 15.65 8.17 -11.88
CA ALA A 121 17.09 8.27 -12.13
C ALA A 121 17.51 7.72 -13.51
N VAL A 122 16.70 6.85 -14.13
CA VAL A 122 16.92 6.31 -15.48
C VAL A 122 16.56 7.33 -16.58
N LEU A 123 15.74 8.33 -16.23
CA LEU A 123 15.20 9.31 -17.17
C LEU A 123 16.18 10.45 -17.46
N LYS A 124 16.12 10.98 -18.67
CA LYS A 124 16.82 12.22 -19.08
C LYS A 124 16.12 13.46 -18.48
N PRO A 125 16.79 14.64 -18.41
CA PRO A 125 16.25 15.81 -17.72
C PRO A 125 14.86 16.28 -18.18
N ASP A 126 14.58 16.20 -19.49
CA ASP A 126 13.28 16.51 -20.09
C ASP A 126 12.19 15.50 -19.68
N GLN A 127 12.52 14.21 -19.68
CA GLN A 127 11.63 13.14 -19.22
C GLN A 127 11.36 13.25 -17.70
N GLN A 128 12.36 13.60 -16.90
CA GLN A 128 12.22 13.81 -15.45
C GLN A 128 11.21 14.93 -15.15
N ALA A 129 11.21 16.03 -15.91
CA ALA A 129 10.26 17.11 -15.72
C ALA A 129 8.80 16.67 -15.98
N ILE A 130 8.58 15.77 -16.94
CA ILE A 130 7.27 15.17 -17.20
C ILE A 130 6.90 14.24 -16.03
N PHE A 131 7.81 13.35 -15.64
CA PHE A 131 7.62 12.41 -14.53
C PHE A 131 7.26 13.12 -13.21
N ASP A 132 8.03 14.14 -12.83
CA ASP A 132 7.86 14.88 -11.57
C ASP A 132 6.50 15.58 -11.50
N ARG A 133 6.04 16.16 -12.63
CA ARG A 133 4.72 16.79 -12.73
C ARG A 133 3.59 15.78 -12.52
N GLU A 134 3.72 14.59 -13.09
CA GLU A 134 2.66 13.57 -13.04
C GLU A 134 2.64 12.88 -11.68
N ILE A 135 3.80 12.66 -11.04
CA ILE A 135 3.88 12.26 -9.63
C ILE A 135 3.21 13.30 -8.73
N ALA A 136 3.55 14.59 -8.90
CA ALA A 136 2.94 15.65 -8.09
C ALA A 136 1.41 15.67 -8.28
N ARG A 137 0.93 15.50 -9.52
CA ARG A 137 -0.50 15.42 -9.82
C ARG A 137 -1.15 14.20 -9.18
N ALA A 138 -0.55 13.02 -9.28
CA ALA A 138 -1.07 11.80 -8.67
C ALA A 138 -1.18 11.93 -7.13
N LEU A 139 -0.22 12.60 -6.49
CA LEU A 139 -0.21 12.80 -5.04
C LEU A 139 -1.15 13.90 -4.54
N THR A 140 -1.60 14.80 -5.42
CA THR A 140 -2.40 15.99 -5.04
C THR A 140 -3.80 16.02 -5.64
N SER A 141 -4.11 15.12 -6.57
CA SER A 141 -5.44 15.05 -7.17
C SER A 141 -6.46 14.52 -6.15
N PRO A 142 -7.59 15.19 -5.95
CA PRO A 142 -8.64 14.67 -5.09
C PRO A 142 -9.20 13.38 -5.69
N ASP A 143 -9.29 12.34 -4.86
CA ASP A 143 -9.88 11.05 -5.20
C ASP A 143 -11.29 11.31 -5.76
N ARG A 144 -11.52 11.07 -7.06
CA ARG A 144 -12.84 11.28 -7.67
C ARG A 144 -13.68 10.04 -7.34
N PRO A 145 -14.72 10.12 -6.50
CA PRO A 145 -15.57 8.96 -6.25
C PRO A 145 -16.23 8.54 -7.56
N SER A 146 -16.11 7.26 -7.92
CA SER A 146 -16.77 6.68 -9.08
C SER A 146 -18.29 6.92 -9.00
N PRO A 147 -18.96 7.39 -10.08
CA PRO A 147 -20.38 7.77 -10.03
C PRO A 147 -21.35 6.58 -9.96
N ASP A 148 -20.87 5.34 -9.96
CA ASP A 148 -21.72 4.15 -9.85
C ASP A 148 -21.55 3.44 -8.50
N ARG A 149 -22.30 3.93 -7.51
CA ARG A 149 -22.88 3.12 -6.43
C ARG A 149 -24.29 3.65 -6.17
N ARG A 150 -25.24 3.23 -7.00
CA ARG A 150 -26.67 3.24 -6.69
C ARG A 150 -27.13 1.83 -6.39
#